data_AF-A0A286FY56-F1
#
_entry.id   AF-A0A286FY56-F1
#
_cell.length_a   1.000
_cell.length_b   1.000
_cell.length_c   1.000
_cell.angle_alpha   90.00
_cell.angle_beta   90.00
_cell.angle_gamma   90.00
#
_symmetry.space_group_name_H-M   'P 1'
#
loop_
_entity.id
_entity.type
_entity.pdbx_description
1 polymer ?
#
loop_
_entity_poly.entity_id
_entity_poly.type
_entity_poly.pdbx_seq_one_letter_code
_entity_poly.pdbx_strand_id
1 'polypeptide(L)'
;MIKKIALSGLLLTLFSFPLLAQQTATPDSPTQANSRTGKNRSMQRQMGDPATRARKMTDRMTQALSLDVATSQKVYDATLARAQKVNDIQAGSDNNKAKQQALKANADDYKAKLKSILTPDQFAKLDAMKDRMKHGRRGADGGRDSRK
;
A
#
# COMPACT_ATOMS: atom_id res chain seq x y z
N MET A 1 30.76 36.74 7.65
CA MET A 1 31.20 35.78 6.61
C MET A 1 30.32 35.96 5.38
N ILE A 2 30.95 36.10 4.22
CA ILE A 2 30.42 36.74 3.01
C ILE A 2 29.59 35.74 2.17
N LYS A 3 28.42 36.18 1.69
CA LYS A 3 27.56 35.49 0.70
C LYS A 3 28.10 35.71 -0.73
N LYS A 4 28.04 34.66 -1.58
CA LYS A 4 28.16 34.69 -3.07
C LYS A 4 27.22 33.56 -3.57
N ILE A 5 26.06 33.80 -4.21
CA ILE A 5 25.75 34.22 -5.59
C ILE A 5 26.26 33.27 -6.69
N ALA A 6 25.26 32.56 -7.28
CA ALA A 6 24.99 32.15 -8.66
C ALA A 6 26.04 31.40 -9.50
N LEU A 7 25.57 30.38 -10.22
CA LEU A 7 25.67 30.36 -11.69
C LEU A 7 24.59 29.48 -12.33
N SER A 8 23.86 30.07 -13.27
CA SER A 8 23.01 29.40 -14.25
C SER A 8 23.81 28.44 -15.14
N GLY A 9 23.16 27.36 -15.56
CA GLY A 9 23.66 26.46 -16.61
C GLY A 9 22.50 25.69 -17.23
N LEU A 10 21.89 26.30 -18.24
CA LEU A 10 20.93 25.70 -19.17
C LEU A 10 21.67 24.70 -20.06
N LEU A 11 21.20 23.45 -20.13
CA LEU A 11 21.60 22.53 -21.19
C LEU A 11 20.41 21.65 -21.59
N LEU A 12 19.83 22.05 -22.72
CA LEU A 12 18.79 21.39 -23.50
C LEU A 12 19.43 20.18 -24.20
N THR A 13 19.05 18.95 -23.86
CA THR A 13 19.39 17.77 -24.65
C THR A 13 18.12 17.10 -25.17
N LEU A 14 17.89 17.30 -26.47
CA LEU A 14 16.88 16.61 -27.26
C LEU A 14 17.40 15.20 -27.55
N PHE A 15 16.86 14.19 -26.86
CA PHE A 15 17.07 12.79 -27.25
C PHE A 15 15.97 12.35 -28.21
N SER A 16 16.28 12.40 -29.51
CA SER A 16 15.50 11.77 -30.57
C SER A 16 15.79 10.27 -30.57
N PHE A 17 14.81 9.46 -30.16
CA PHE A 17 14.86 7.99 -30.28
C PHE A 17 14.27 7.55 -31.62
N PRO A 18 15.00 6.81 -32.47
CA PRO A 18 14.43 6.22 -33.67
C PRO A 18 13.62 4.95 -33.36
N LEU A 19 12.48 4.94 -34.05
CA LEU A 19 11.49 3.93 -34.34
C LEU A 19 11.99 2.47 -34.49
N LEU A 20 11.40 1.59 -33.68
CA LEU A 20 10.83 0.27 -33.95
C LEU A 20 11.58 -0.73 -34.86
N ALA A 21 12.12 -1.79 -34.26
CA ALA A 21 12.26 -3.11 -34.88
C ALA A 21 11.43 -4.13 -34.10
N GLN A 22 10.36 -4.63 -34.73
CA GLN A 22 9.61 -5.80 -34.27
C GLN A 22 10.44 -7.06 -34.56
N GLN A 23 10.67 -7.89 -33.54
CA GLN A 23 11.03 -9.30 -33.74
C GLN A 23 9.90 -10.15 -33.19
N THR A 24 9.16 -10.78 -34.11
CA THR A 24 8.22 -11.87 -33.83
C THR A 24 8.87 -13.19 -34.21
N ALA A 25 9.11 -14.05 -33.22
CA ALA A 25 9.27 -15.50 -33.42
C ALA A 25 8.83 -16.25 -32.16
N THR A 26 7.64 -16.85 -32.29
CA THR A 26 7.04 -18.02 -31.60
C THR A 26 7.64 -18.57 -30.29
N PRO A 27 6.81 -18.74 -29.23
CA PRO A 27 7.05 -19.74 -28.19
C PRO A 27 6.19 -20.99 -28.41
N ASP A 28 6.83 -22.10 -28.77
CA ASP A 28 6.30 -23.44 -28.53
C ASP A 28 6.16 -23.65 -27.02
N SER A 29 4.94 -23.96 -26.58
CA SER A 29 4.60 -24.20 -25.18
C SER A 29 4.70 -25.69 -24.85
N PRO A 30 5.47 -26.11 -23.82
CA PRO A 30 5.37 -27.48 -23.31
C PRO A 30 4.16 -27.62 -22.36
N THR A 31 3.32 -28.58 -22.70
CA THR A 31 2.61 -29.54 -21.83
C THR A 31 2.06 -29.04 -20.48
N GLN A 32 0.72 -28.99 -20.39
CA GLN A 32 -0.05 -28.83 -19.16
C GLN A 32 0.25 -29.96 -18.16
N ALA A 33 1.05 -29.66 -17.15
CA ALA A 33 1.14 -30.44 -15.92
C ALA A 33 0.21 -29.83 -14.86
N ASN A 34 -0.84 -30.59 -14.56
CA ASN A 34 -1.80 -30.52 -13.47
C ASN A 34 -1.39 -29.63 -12.26
N SER A 35 -1.90 -28.40 -12.20
CA SER A 35 -1.63 -27.46 -11.11
C SER A 35 -2.68 -27.54 -10.01
N ARG A 36 -2.56 -28.54 -9.13
CA ARG A 36 -3.20 -28.55 -7.80
C ARG A 36 -2.49 -27.62 -6.79
N THR A 37 -1.95 -26.49 -7.26
CA THR A 37 -1.21 -25.47 -6.47
C THR A 37 -1.71 -24.06 -6.79
N GLY A 38 -3.03 -23.91 -6.97
CA GLY A 38 -3.66 -22.65 -7.42
C GLY A 38 -4.34 -21.81 -6.33
N LYS A 39 -4.58 -22.35 -5.13
CA LYS A 39 -5.49 -21.70 -4.17
C LYS A 39 -4.84 -20.61 -3.31
N ASN A 40 -3.51 -20.63 -3.14
CA ASN A 40 -2.80 -19.62 -2.35
C ASN A 40 -2.31 -18.43 -3.20
N ARG A 41 -2.05 -18.63 -4.50
CA ARG A 41 -1.66 -17.55 -5.42
C ARG A 41 -2.81 -16.60 -5.78
N SER A 42 -4.06 -17.06 -5.71
CA SER A 42 -5.24 -16.24 -6.00
C SER A 42 -5.52 -15.21 -4.89
N MET A 43 -5.30 -15.53 -3.62
CA MET A 43 -5.43 -14.55 -2.52
C MET A 43 -4.32 -13.50 -2.53
N GLN A 44 -3.07 -13.88 -2.82
CA GLN A 44 -1.95 -12.93 -2.90
C GLN A 44 -2.16 -11.91 -4.05
N ARG A 45 -2.75 -12.35 -5.17
CA ARG A 45 -3.12 -11.46 -6.28
C ARG A 45 -4.25 -10.48 -5.94
N GLN A 46 -5.14 -10.81 -5.00
CA GLN A 46 -6.26 -9.94 -4.63
C GLN A 46 -5.85 -8.71 -3.80
N MET A 47 -4.71 -8.75 -3.09
CA MET A 47 -4.28 -7.62 -2.27
C MET A 47 -3.51 -6.54 -3.05
N GLY A 48 -3.02 -6.83 -4.26
CA GLY A 48 -2.17 -5.93 -5.04
C GLY A 48 -0.77 -5.72 -4.41
N ASP A 49 0.14 -5.19 -5.22
CA ASP A 49 1.53 -4.89 -4.81
C ASP A 49 1.60 -3.97 -3.56
N PRO A 50 2.53 -4.21 -2.60
CA PRO A 50 2.70 -3.35 -1.41
C PRO A 50 2.81 -1.86 -1.69
N ALA A 51 3.53 -1.44 -2.73
CA ALA A 51 3.70 -0.03 -3.05
C ALA A 51 2.39 0.58 -3.57
N THR A 52 1.65 -0.17 -4.39
CA THR A 52 0.30 0.24 -4.83
C THR A 52 -0.64 0.43 -3.64
N ARG A 53 -0.63 -0.50 -2.67
CA ARG A 53 -1.43 -0.38 -1.45
C ARG A 53 -1.00 0.81 -0.60
N ALA A 54 0.31 1.01 -0.43
CA ALA A 54 0.86 2.11 0.36
C ALA A 54 0.50 3.47 -0.24
N ARG A 55 0.61 3.61 -1.56
CA ARG A 55 0.20 4.82 -2.28
C ARG A 55 -1.28 5.12 -2.05
N LYS A 56 -2.17 4.17 -2.34
CA LYS A 56 -3.62 4.36 -2.16
C LYS A 56 -4.01 4.76 -0.73
N MET A 57 -3.36 4.17 0.26
CA MET A 57 -3.64 4.52 1.66
C MET A 57 -3.09 5.89 2.02
N THR A 58 -1.90 6.23 1.53
CA THR A 58 -1.30 7.56 1.72
C THR A 58 -2.16 8.62 1.07
N ASP A 59 -2.58 8.46 -0.20
CA ASP A 59 -3.42 9.40 -0.92
C ASP A 59 -4.70 9.73 -0.13
N ARG A 60 -5.36 8.70 0.42
CA ARG A 60 -6.55 8.86 1.27
C ARG A 60 -6.24 9.61 2.56
N MET A 61 -5.10 9.32 3.21
CA MET A 61 -4.69 10.01 4.43
C MET A 61 -4.32 11.47 4.15
N THR A 62 -3.60 11.74 3.06
CA THR A 62 -3.24 13.08 2.60
C THR A 62 -4.49 13.92 2.38
N GLN A 63 -5.49 13.39 1.67
CA GLN A 63 -6.76 14.07 1.46
C GLN A 63 -7.54 14.27 2.76
N ALA A 64 -7.70 13.21 3.56
CA ALA A 64 -8.56 13.26 4.74
C ALA A 64 -7.96 14.06 5.90
N LEU A 65 -6.64 14.12 6.01
CA LEU A 65 -5.91 14.78 7.10
C LEU A 65 -5.23 16.08 6.65
N SER A 66 -5.36 16.45 5.37
CA SER A 66 -4.71 17.61 4.76
C SER A 66 -3.19 17.60 5.03
N LEU A 67 -2.55 16.45 4.77
CA LEU A 67 -1.11 16.30 4.99
C LEU A 67 -0.33 17.12 3.96
N ASP A 68 0.75 17.78 4.40
CA ASP A 68 1.71 18.37 3.48
C ASP A 68 2.54 17.30 2.76
N VAL A 69 3.37 17.73 1.79
CA VAL A 69 4.20 16.83 0.98
C VAL A 69 5.19 16.04 1.83
N ALA A 70 5.85 16.69 2.78
CA ALA A 70 6.88 16.06 3.61
C ALA A 70 6.29 15.00 4.56
N THR A 71 5.15 15.30 5.16
CA THR A 71 4.41 14.40 6.05
C THR A 71 3.79 13.26 5.24
N SER A 72 3.25 13.53 4.06
CA SER A 72 2.74 12.50 3.13
C SER A 72 3.83 11.50 2.74
N GLN A 73 5.06 11.96 2.47
CA GLN A 73 6.17 11.07 2.16
C GLN A 73 6.52 10.16 3.36
N LYS A 74 6.61 10.71 4.57
CA LYS A 74 6.86 9.91 5.79
C LYS A 74 5.75 8.89 6.04
N VAL A 75 4.49 9.27 5.80
CA VAL A 75 3.34 8.36 5.90
C VAL A 75 3.44 7.26 4.84
N TYR A 76 3.82 7.59 3.60
CA TYR A 76 4.03 6.60 2.54
C TYR A 76 5.08 5.56 2.94
N ASP A 77 6.26 6.00 3.41
CA ASP A 77 7.34 5.11 3.79
C ASP A 77 6.93 4.16 4.93
N ALA A 78 6.27 4.71 5.96
CA ALA A 78 5.74 3.90 7.06
C ALA A 78 4.68 2.90 6.58
N THR A 79 3.86 3.30 5.61
CA THR A 79 2.79 2.47 5.07
C THR A 79 3.32 1.37 4.15
N LEU A 80 4.35 1.66 3.37
CA LEU A 80 5.05 0.69 2.53
C LEU A 80 5.69 -0.39 3.39
N ALA A 81 6.44 0.01 4.42
CA ALA A 81 7.05 -0.93 5.36
C ALA A 81 6.00 -1.84 6.02
N ARG A 82 4.86 -1.27 6.45
CA ARG A 82 3.75 -2.07 6.97
C ARG A 82 3.21 -3.05 5.94
N ALA A 83 2.99 -2.61 4.70
CA ALA A 83 2.41 -3.43 3.63
C ALA A 83 3.34 -4.58 3.20
N GLN A 84 4.65 -4.34 3.18
CA GLN A 84 5.68 -5.37 2.97
C GLN A 84 5.64 -6.40 4.10
N LYS A 85 5.68 -5.97 5.37
CA LYS A 85 5.56 -6.87 6.54
C LYS A 85 4.28 -7.71 6.50
N VAL A 86 3.14 -7.15 6.05
CA VAL A 86 1.91 -7.93 5.88
C VAL A 86 2.13 -9.06 4.85
N ASN A 87 2.78 -8.79 3.73
CA ASN A 87 3.06 -9.83 2.74
C ASN A 87 3.95 -10.93 3.32
N ASP A 88 5.00 -10.55 4.05
CA ASP A 88 5.92 -11.51 4.66
C ASP A 88 5.21 -12.40 5.69
N ILE A 89 4.36 -11.80 6.54
CA ILE A 89 3.55 -12.55 7.51
C ILE A 89 2.58 -13.51 6.81
N GLN A 90 1.96 -13.07 5.71
CA GLN A 90 1.02 -13.90 4.96
C GLN A 90 1.70 -15.06 4.22
N ALA A 91 2.89 -14.80 3.66
CA ALA A 91 3.71 -15.79 2.97
C ALA A 91 4.43 -16.77 3.92
N GLY A 92 4.59 -16.39 5.20
CA GLY A 92 5.21 -17.22 6.23
C GLY A 92 4.30 -18.28 6.83
N SER A 93 4.37 -18.44 8.16
CA SER A 93 3.80 -19.54 8.95
C SER A 93 2.38 -19.99 8.55
N ASP A 94 2.15 -21.30 8.42
CA ASP A 94 0.79 -21.85 8.25
C ASP A 94 -0.06 -21.80 9.53
N ASN A 95 0.53 -21.42 10.68
CA ASN A 95 -0.20 -21.27 11.93
C ASN A 95 -0.99 -19.95 11.93
N ASN A 96 -2.31 -20.07 11.79
CA ASN A 96 -3.23 -18.94 11.80
C ASN A 96 -3.12 -18.10 13.08
N LYS A 97 -2.94 -18.70 14.26
CA LYS A 97 -2.83 -17.93 15.52
C LYS A 97 -1.58 -17.06 15.53
N ALA A 98 -0.46 -17.62 15.10
CA ALA A 98 0.81 -16.89 15.01
C ALA A 98 0.72 -15.74 13.98
N LYS A 99 0.12 -16.00 12.82
CA LYS A 99 -0.18 -14.97 11.80
C LYS A 99 -1.00 -13.82 12.38
N GLN A 100 -2.07 -14.11 13.11
CA GLN A 100 -2.92 -13.07 13.71
C GLN A 100 -2.17 -12.23 14.75
N GLN A 101 -1.34 -12.86 15.58
CA GLN A 101 -0.51 -12.13 16.55
C GLN A 101 0.51 -11.22 15.84
N ALA A 102 1.17 -11.71 14.80
CA ALA A 102 2.12 -10.93 14.02
C ALA A 102 1.46 -9.75 13.28
N LEU A 103 0.27 -9.97 12.70
CA LEU A 103 -0.51 -8.90 12.05
C LEU A 103 -0.94 -7.83 13.06
N LYS A 104 -1.32 -8.24 14.28
CA LYS A 104 -1.65 -7.30 15.36
C LYS A 104 -0.43 -6.48 15.78
N ALA A 105 0.71 -7.12 16.02
CA ALA A 105 1.95 -6.42 16.36
C ALA A 105 2.35 -5.41 15.27
N ASN A 106 2.30 -5.81 14.00
CA ASN A 106 2.57 -4.92 12.87
C ASN A 106 1.58 -3.74 12.79
N ALA A 107 0.32 -3.93 13.17
CA ALA A 107 -0.67 -2.85 13.24
C ALA A 107 -0.40 -1.87 14.38
N ASP A 108 0.03 -2.38 15.55
CA ASP A 108 0.37 -1.58 16.72
C ASP A 108 1.65 -0.75 16.47
N ASP A 109 2.69 -1.35 15.88
CA ASP A 109 3.93 -0.67 15.45
C ASP A 109 3.63 0.47 14.47
N TYR A 110 2.79 0.20 13.47
CA TYR A 110 2.41 1.21 12.50
C TYR A 110 1.63 2.36 13.15
N LYS A 111 0.74 2.06 14.10
CA LYS A 111 0.02 3.10 14.86
C LYS A 111 1.00 3.99 15.61
N ALA A 112 2.00 3.41 16.27
CA ALA A 112 3.04 4.17 16.96
C ALA A 112 3.84 5.05 16.00
N LYS A 113 4.23 4.50 14.83
CA LYS A 113 4.95 5.26 13.79
C LYS A 113 4.13 6.44 13.27
N LEU A 114 2.83 6.24 13.01
CA LEU A 114 1.96 7.33 12.59
C LEU A 114 1.81 8.42 13.65
N LYS A 115 1.73 8.05 14.95
CA LYS A 115 1.68 9.03 16.04
C LYS A 115 2.93 9.92 16.11
N SER A 116 4.07 9.41 15.66
CA SER A 116 5.33 10.17 15.60
C SER A 116 5.47 11.05 14.35
N ILE A 117 4.70 10.77 13.30
CA ILE A 117 4.75 11.48 12.01
C ILE A 117 3.69 12.57 11.96
N LEU A 118 2.49 12.28 12.45
CA LEU A 118 1.33 13.16 12.38
C LEU A 118 1.27 14.12 13.56
N THR A 119 0.63 15.28 13.37
CA THR A 119 0.27 16.13 14.50
C THR A 119 -0.77 15.44 15.40
N PRO A 120 -0.91 15.85 16.67
CA PRO A 120 -1.94 15.30 17.57
C PRO A 120 -3.35 15.35 16.95
N ASP A 121 -3.71 16.46 16.31
CA ASP A 121 -5.03 16.64 15.69
C ASP A 121 -5.24 15.74 14.47
N GLN A 122 -4.22 15.62 13.61
CA GLN A 122 -4.27 14.71 12.46
C GLN A 122 -4.40 13.25 12.91
N PHE A 123 -3.69 12.87 13.96
CA PHE A 123 -3.78 11.53 14.53
C PHE A 123 -5.14 11.25 15.18
N ALA A 124 -5.70 12.21 15.91
CA ALA A 124 -7.04 12.10 16.49
C ALA A 124 -8.11 11.95 15.38
N LYS A 125 -8.02 12.74 14.31
CA LYS A 125 -8.91 12.62 13.15
C LYS A 125 -8.79 11.25 12.48
N LEU A 126 -7.57 10.70 12.36
CA LEU A 126 -7.34 9.37 11.84
C LEU A 126 -8.01 8.28 12.68
N ASP A 127 -7.86 8.32 14.01
CA ASP A 127 -8.48 7.33 14.89
C ASP A 127 -10.02 7.43 14.85
N ALA A 128 -10.60 8.64 14.83
CA ALA A 128 -12.04 8.82 14.65
C ALA A 128 -12.58 8.30 13.30
N MET A 129 -11.79 8.39 12.22
CA MET A 129 -12.17 7.78 10.93
C MET A 129 -12.18 6.24 11.00
N LYS A 130 -11.20 5.63 11.68
CA LYS A 130 -11.15 4.17 11.84
C LYS A 130 -12.34 3.66 12.65
N ASP A 131 -12.70 4.37 13.72
CA ASP A 131 -13.83 4.00 14.56
C ASP A 131 -15.15 4.05 13.79
N ARG A 132 -15.36 5.09 12.97
CA ARG A 132 -16.53 5.17 12.08
C ARG A 132 -16.60 4.00 11.10
N MET A 133 -15.48 3.59 10.51
CA MET A 133 -15.45 2.42 9.62
C MET A 133 -15.76 1.11 10.35
N LYS A 134 -15.32 0.96 11.60
CA LYS A 134 -15.58 -0.23 12.42
C LYS A 134 -17.05 -0.35 12.81
N HIS A 135 -17.68 0.75 13.20
CA HIS A 135 -19.07 0.77 13.63
C HIS A 135 -20.06 0.80 12.46
N GLY A 136 -19.74 1.48 11.35
CA GLY A 136 -20.60 1.54 10.17
C GLY A 136 -20.83 0.19 9.48
N ARG A 137 -19.94 -0.79 9.69
CA ARG A 137 -20.10 -2.16 9.15
C ARG A 137 -21.06 -3.05 9.94
N ARG A 138 -21.39 -2.71 11.19
CA ARG A 138 -22.30 -3.51 12.03
C ARG A 138 -23.79 -3.23 11.78
N GLY A 139 -24.13 -2.15 11.07
CA GLY A 139 -25.52 -1.77 10.79
C GLY A 139 -26.11 -2.29 9.46
N ALA A 140 -25.30 -2.90 8.58
CA ALA A 140 -25.73 -3.25 7.22
C ALA A 140 -26.13 -4.73 7.03
N ASP A 141 -25.95 -5.59 8.04
CA ASP A 141 -26.16 -7.05 7.93
C ASP A 141 -27.54 -7.51 8.45
N GLY A 142 -28.38 -6.60 8.96
CA GLY A 142 -29.69 -6.94 9.57
C GLY A 142 -30.90 -6.92 8.63
N GLY A 143 -30.72 -6.76 7.30
CA GLY A 143 -31.80 -6.38 6.37
C GLY A 143 -32.20 -7.41 5.30
N ARG A 144 -31.81 -8.70 5.42
CA ARG A 144 -32.11 -9.72 4.39
C ARG A 144 -32.88 -10.94 4.88
N ASP A 145 -33.76 -10.78 5.89
CA ASP A 145 -34.62 -11.88 6.37
C ASP A 145 -36.11 -11.53 6.36
N SER A 146 -36.56 -10.78 5.36
CA SER A 146 -37.99 -10.45 5.20
C SER A 146 -38.40 -10.35 3.73
N ARG A 147 -38.33 -11.48 3.01
CA ARG A 147 -39.19 -11.72 1.85
C ARG A 147 -39.84 -13.09 1.98
N LYS A 148 -41.13 -13.03 2.32
CA LYS A 148 -42.14 -14.08 2.23
C LYS A 148 -42.15 -14.73 0.86
#